data_AF-A0A2D8Q3Q8-F1
#
_entry.id   AF-A0A2D8Q3Q8-F1
#
_cell.length_a   1.000
_cell.length_b   1.000
_cell.length_c   1.000
_cell.angle_alpha   90.00
_cell.angle_beta   90.00
_cell.angle_gamma   90.00
#
_symmetry.space_group_name_H-M   'P 1'
#
loop_
_entity.id
_entity.type
_entity.pdbx_description
1 polymer ?
#
loop_
_entity_poly.entity_id
_entity_poly.type
_entity_poly.pdbx_seq_one_letter_code
_entity_poly.pdbx_strand_id
1 'polypeptide(L)' 'MNDLLEIDGETVIVTFDPEIRMLRGAFIGLSGGADFYATTTPDLIEEGRRSLAVYLCLCRERGIEPRPKVA' A
#
# COMPACT_ATOMS: atom_id res chain seq x y z
N MET A 1 -15.08 -7.38 -5.64
CA MET A 1 -14.96 -7.80 -4.24
C MET A 1 -13.62 -7.26 -3.80
N ASN A 2 -13.61 -6.44 -2.75
CA ASN A 2 -12.37 -5.83 -2.27
C ASN A 2 -12.10 -6.42 -0.89
N ASP A 3 -10.91 -6.98 -0.73
CA ASP A 3 -10.46 -7.52 0.56
C ASP A 3 -9.61 -6.46 1.26
N LEU A 4 -9.71 -6.40 2.58
CA LEU A 4 -8.88 -5.52 3.40
C LEU A 4 -7.76 -6.32 4.03
N LEU A 5 -6.53 -5.84 3.89
CA LEU A 5 -5.34 -6.37 4.54
C LEU A 5 -4.72 -5.31 5.44
N GLU A 6 -4.02 -5.76 6.47
CA GLU A 6 -3.19 -4.90 7.32
C GLU A 6 -1.72 -5.25 7.08
N ILE A 7 -0.93 -4.25 6.71
CA ILE A 7 0.51 -4.38 6.49
C ILE A 7 1.22 -3.36 7.37
N ASP A 8 1.96 -3.85 8.36
CA ASP A 8 2.74 -3.05 9.32
C ASP A 8 1.93 -1.92 9.99
N GLY A 9 0.65 -2.19 10.27
CA GLY A 9 -0.28 -1.25 10.90
C GLY A 9 -0.93 -0.25 9.96
N GLU A 10 -0.74 -0.39 8.64
CA GLU A 10 -1.44 0.37 7.61
C GLU A 10 -2.45 -0.52 6.89
N THR A 11 -3.64 0.02 6.62
CA THR A 11 -4.69 -0.73 5.94
C THR A 11 -4.50 -0.64 4.42
N VAL A 12 -4.68 -1.76 3.74
CA VAL A 12 -4.55 -1.92 2.29
C VAL A 12 -5.86 -2.47 1.74
N ILE A 13 -6.38 -1.82 0.69
CA ILE A 13 -7.46 -2.37 -0.12
C ILE A 13 -6.83 -3.24 -1.22
N VAL A 14 -7.25 -4.49 -1.28
CA VAL A 14 -6.87 -5.44 -2.32
C VAL A 14 -8.01 -5.59 -3.32
N THR A 15 -7.69 -5.38 -4.59
CA THR A 15 -8.62 -5.54 -5.71
C THR A 15 -7.95 -6.35 -6.81
N PHE A 16 -8.66 -7.32 -7.39
CA PHE A 16 -8.16 -8.02 -8.56
C PHE A 16 -8.34 -7.17 -9.83
N ASP A 17 -7.24 -6.97 -10.57
CA ASP A 17 -7.22 -6.30 -11.86
C ASP A 17 -7.36 -7.34 -12.99
N PRO A 18 -8.50 -7.38 -13.69
CA PRO A 18 -8.75 -8.39 -14.72
C PRO A 18 -7.97 -8.14 -16.02
N GLU A 19 -7.47 -6.93 -16.28
CA GLU A 19 -6.75 -6.60 -17.52
C GLU A 19 -5.36 -7.22 -17.51
N ILE A 20 -4.67 -7.14 -16.37
CA ILE A 20 -3.32 -7.69 -16.19
C ILE A 20 -3.30 -9.00 -15.38
N ARG A 21 -4.46 -9.45 -14.88
CA ARG A 21 -4.64 -10.65 -14.06
C ARG A 21 -3.76 -10.68 -12.81
N MET A 22 -3.66 -9.54 -12.13
CA MET A 22 -2.88 -9.39 -10.90
C MET A 22 -3.75 -8.82 -9.77
N LEU A 23 -3.34 -9.06 -8.54
CA LEU A 23 -3.89 -8.40 -7.37
C LEU A 23 -3.23 -7.03 -7.25
N ARG A 24 -4.04 -5.99 -7.11
CA ARG A 24 -3.62 -4.62 -6.80
C ARG A 24 -3.85 -4.37 -5.32
N GLY A 25 -2.81 -4.00 -4.60
CA GLY A 25 -2.87 -3.47 -3.25
C GLY A 25 -2.75 -1.95 -3.27
N ALA A 26 -3.61 -1.26 -2.53
CA ALA A 26 -3.57 0.20 -2.39
C ALA A 26 -3.68 0.59 -0.91
N PHE A 27 -2.71 1.32 -0.39
CA PHE A 27 -2.76 1.82 0.99
C PHE A 27 -3.85 2.89 1.16
N ILE A 28 -4.70 2.71 2.17
CA ILE A 28 -5.69 3.70 2.58
C ILE A 28 -5.23 4.41 3.85
N GLY A 29 -5.24 5.74 3.83
CA GLY A 29 -4.80 6.56 4.97
C GLY A 29 -3.36 7.07 4.86
N LEU A 30 -2.65 6.81 3.77
CA LEU A 30 -1.40 7.51 3.46
C LEU A 30 -1.70 8.77 2.63
N SER A 31 -0.93 9.84 2.89
CA SER A 31 -1.07 11.12 2.17
C SER A 31 -0.66 11.06 0.69
N GLY A 32 0.14 10.05 0.32
CA GLY A 32 0.43 9.66 -1.06
C GLY A 32 0.00 8.21 -1.25
N GLY A 33 -0.99 7.98 -2.12
CA GLY A 33 -1.44 6.64 -2.48
C GLY A 33 -0.26 5.82 -3.01
N ALA A 34 0.06 4.73 -2.31
CA ALA A 34 1.04 3.76 -2.73
C ALA A 34 0.30 2.51 -3.23
N ASP A 35 0.27 2.37 -4.56
CA ASP A 35 -0.31 1.22 -5.23
C ASP A 35 0.79 0.25 -5.63
N PHE A 36 0.55 -1.04 -5.44
CA PHE A 36 1.46 -2.12 -5.78
C PHE A 36 0.68 -3.31 -6.35
N TYR A 37 1.37 -4.17 -7.10
CA TYR A 37 0.77 -5.30 -7.78
C TYR A 37 1.53 -6.58 -7.51
N ALA A 38 0.81 -7.69 -7.39
CA ALA A 38 1.40 -9.02 -7.27
C ALA A 38 0.49 -10.09 -7.87
N THR A 39 1.06 -11.26 -8.16
CA THR A 39 0.33 -12.41 -8.71
C THR A 39 -0.32 -13.26 -7.62
N THR A 40 0.16 -13.18 -6.38
CA THR A 40 -0.34 -13.95 -5.24
C THR A 40 -0.49 -13.07 -4.00
N THR A 41 -1.36 -13.46 -3.07
CA THR A 41 -1.56 -12.73 -1.80
C THR A 41 -0.30 -12.65 -0.94
N PRO A 42 0.51 -13.71 -0.77
CA PRO A 42 1.77 -13.61 -0.04
C PRO A 42 2.76 -12.62 -0.66
N ASP A 43 2.90 -12.64 -1.99
CA ASP A 43 3.77 -11.70 -2.70
C ASP A 43 3.25 -10.26 -2.57
N LEU A 44 1.92 -10.09 -2.59
CA LEU A 44 1.27 -8.80 -2.39
C LEU A 44 1.64 -8.20 -1.03
N ILE A 45 1.66 -9.02 0.02
CA ILE A 45 2.03 -8.57 1.37
C ILE A 45 3.49 -8.13 1.42
N GLU A 46 4.40 -8.91 0.81
CA GLU A 46 5.83 -8.57 0.78
C GLU A 46 6.10 -7.29 -0.02
N GLU A 47 5.49 -7.16 -1.21
CA GLU A 47 5.61 -5.95 -2.02
C GLU A 47 4.96 -4.74 -1.35
N GLY A 48 3.86 -4.93 -0.61
CA GLY A 48 3.25 -3.91 0.21
C GLY A 48 4.19 -3.39 1.30
N ARG A 49 4.87 -4.29 2.03
CA ARG A 49 5.88 -3.89 3.05
C ARG A 49 7.01 -3.08 2.45
N ARG A 50 7.53 -3.51 1.30
CA ARG A 50 8.60 -2.80 0.58
C ARG A 50 8.15 -1.42 0.12
N SER A 51 6.96 -1.34 -0.49
CA SER A 51 6.36 -0.08 -0.94
C SER A 51 6.16 0.88 0.23
N LEU A 52 5.67 0.39 1.37
CA LEU A 52 5.50 1.19 2.58
C LEU A 52 6.83 1.68 3.13
N ALA A 53 7.85 0.82 3.22
CA ALA A 53 9.17 1.21 3.70
C ALA A 53 9.80 2.31 2.84
N VAL A 54 9.71 2.19 1.51
CA VAL A 54 10.18 3.21 0.57
C VAL A 54 9.41 4.52 0.74
N TYR A 55 8.08 4.43 0.85
CA TYR A 55 7.23 5.60 1.05
C TYR A 55 7.58 6.35 2.34
N LEU A 56 7.69 5.65 3.47
CA LEU A 56 8.07 6.23 4.76
C LEU A 56 9.48 6.85 4.73
N CYS A 57 10.41 6.21 4.02
CA CYS A 57 11.76 6.76 3.81
C CYS A 57 11.70 8.08 3.04
N LEU A 58 10.97 8.11 1.92
CA LEU A 58 10.80 9.31 1.09
C LEU A 58 10.12 10.44 1.87
N CYS A 59 9.10 10.12 2.65
CA CYS A 59 8.43 11.09 3.54
C CYS A 59 9.43 11.70 4.54
N ARG A 60 10.27 10.87 5.17
CA ARG A 60 11.31 11.33 6.10
C ARG A 60 12.33 12.24 5.41
N GLU A 61 12.81 11.85 4.23
CA GLU A 61 13.79 12.64 3.47
C GLU A 61 13.23 14.00 3.03
N ARG A 62 11.95 14.06 2.67
CA ARG A 62 11.27 15.28 2.22
C ARG A 62 10.68 16.11 3.36
N GLY A 63 10.74 15.62 4.60
CA GLY A 63 10.07 16.26 5.75
C GLY A 63 8.54 16.28 5.62
N ILE A 64 7.96 15.32 4.90
CA ILE A 64 6.52 15.17 4.68
C ILE A 64 5.96 14.22 5.73
N GLU A 65 4.81 14.55 6.30
CA GLU A 65 4.10 13.62 7.17
C GLU A 65 3.45 12.50 6.31
N PRO A 66 3.78 11.22 6.55
CA PRO A 66 3.31 10.11 5.73
C PRO A 66 1.82 9.84 5.90
N ARG A 67 1.24 10.29 7.02
CA ARG A 67 -0.18 10.16 7.36
C ARG A 67 -0.81 11.55 7.37
N PRO A 68 -2.03 11.71 6.86
CA PRO A 68 -2.77 12.95 7.05
C PRO A 68 -3.02 13.13 8.55
N LYS A 69 -2.84 14.36 9.05
CA LYS A 69 -3.26 14.71 10.40
C LYS A 69 -4.76 14.47 10.50
N VAL A 70 -5.15 13.46 11.28
CA VAL A 70 -6.52 13.37 11.77
C VAL A 70 -6.65 14.54 12.75
N ALA A 71 -7.30 15.61 12.30
CA ALA A 71 -7.66 16.76 13.12
C ALA A 71 -8.84 16.42 14.03
#